data_AF-A0A1G9YEY4-F1
#
_entry.id   AF-A0A1G9YEY4-F1
#
_cell.length_a   1.000
_cell.length_b   1.000
_cell.length_c   1.000
_cell.angle_alpha   90.00
_cell.angle_beta   90.00
_cell.angle_gamma   90.00
#
_symmetry.space_group_name_H-M   'P 1'
#
loop_
_entity.id
_entity.type
_entity.pdbx_description
1 polymer ?
#
loop_
_entity_poly.entity_id
_entity_poly.type
_entity_poly.pdbx_seq_one_letter_code
_entity_poly.pdbx_strand_id
1 'polypeptide(L)'
;MHLWGSEPADGQGKDERISVDSGGVARIKVDWLFRGVIDEPKGRFALIAKDAASPVLRYPLGASLPGGEHLEQIDVQGIRFSLSEDGEGREFERKLYAPLD
;
A
#
# COMPACT_ATOMS: atom_id res chain seq x y z
N MET A 1 35.12 25.16 -3.90
CA MET A 1 33.79 25.56 -4.43
C MET A 1 33.35 24.48 -5.39
N HIS A 2 32.12 24.00 -5.22
CA HIS A 2 31.69 22.65 -5.53
C HIS A 2 31.52 22.38 -7.03
N LEU A 3 31.87 21.14 -7.41
CA LEU A 3 31.82 20.54 -8.73
C LEU A 3 30.39 20.26 -9.19
N TRP A 4 30.18 20.46 -10.49
CA TRP A 4 29.04 20.02 -11.29
C TRP A 4 29.20 18.52 -11.62
N GLY A 5 28.09 17.78 -11.68
CA GLY A 5 28.01 16.48 -12.34
C GLY A 5 27.87 15.28 -11.40
N SER A 6 26.63 14.92 -11.09
CA SER A 6 26.29 13.52 -10.80
C SER A 6 24.98 13.23 -11.53
N GLU A 7 25.14 12.59 -12.68
CA GLU A 7 24.08 11.95 -13.43
C GLU A 7 23.29 11.02 -12.48
N PRO A 8 21.95 11.04 -12.45
CA PRO A 8 21.23 9.91 -11.90
C PRO A 8 21.46 8.73 -12.85
N ALA A 9 22.24 7.77 -12.36
CA ALA A 9 22.51 6.52 -13.03
C ALA A 9 21.20 5.86 -13.46
N ASP A 10 21.14 5.54 -14.75
CA ASP A 10 20.14 4.74 -15.41
C ASP A 10 19.99 3.40 -14.67
N GLY A 11 18.98 3.33 -13.80
CA GLY A 11 18.55 2.12 -13.10
C GLY A 11 17.39 1.47 -13.85
N GLN A 12 17.60 1.15 -15.12
CA GLN A 12 16.64 0.41 -15.92
C GLN A 12 16.58 -1.04 -15.41
N GLY A 13 15.49 -1.40 -14.72
CA GLY A 13 15.19 -2.80 -14.42
C GLY A 13 14.79 -3.10 -12.97
N LYS A 14 13.60 -2.65 -12.58
CA LYS A 14 12.71 -3.35 -11.64
C LYS A 14 11.35 -2.67 -11.74
N ASP A 15 10.31 -3.44 -12.06
CA ASP A 15 8.89 -3.06 -11.97
C ASP A 15 8.67 -1.90 -11.00
N GLU A 16 8.44 -0.69 -11.51
CA GLU A 16 8.35 0.52 -10.70
C GLU A 16 7.00 0.54 -9.98
N ARG A 17 6.81 -0.40 -9.05
CA ARG A 17 5.64 -0.52 -8.20
C ARG A 17 5.55 0.62 -7.19
N ILE A 18 6.66 1.34 -6.98
CA ILE A 18 6.84 2.38 -5.99
C ILE A 18 7.39 3.63 -6.66
N SER A 19 6.62 4.71 -6.69
CA SER A 19 7.08 6.03 -7.15
C SER A 19 7.12 7.00 -5.97
N VAL A 20 8.22 7.73 -5.81
CA VAL A 20 8.39 8.70 -4.71
C VAL A 20 8.26 10.12 -5.25
N ASP A 21 7.35 10.90 -4.69
CA ASP A 21 7.17 12.32 -5.04
C ASP A 21 8.28 13.21 -4.44
N SER A 22 8.46 14.42 -4.98
CA SER A 22 9.42 15.42 -4.48
C SER A 22 9.23 15.81 -3.01
N GLY A 23 8.06 15.55 -2.43
CA GLY A 23 7.78 15.68 -0.99
C GLY A 23 8.17 14.45 -0.14
N GLY A 24 8.81 13.43 -0.71
CA GLY A 24 9.23 12.22 0.00
C GLY A 24 8.13 11.19 0.23
N VAL A 25 6.96 11.37 -0.39
CA VAL A 25 5.82 10.43 -0.28
C VAL A 25 5.96 9.33 -1.31
N ALA A 26 6.10 8.09 -0.84
CA ALA A 26 6.08 6.89 -1.68
C ALA A 26 4.64 6.49 -2.00
N ARG A 27 4.29 6.46 -3.28
CA ARG A 27 3.03 5.90 -3.79
C ARG A 27 3.31 4.51 -4.30
N ILE A 28 2.50 3.55 -3.86
CA ILE A 28 2.61 2.15 -4.25
C ILE A 28 1.41 1.79 -5.10
N LYS A 29 1.65 1.20 -6.27
CA LYS A 29 0.58 0.61 -7.07
C LYS A 29 0.28 -0.79 -6.56
N VAL A 30 -0.96 -1.02 -6.18
CA VAL A 30 -1.47 -2.31 -5.73
C VAL A 30 -2.39 -2.93 -6.77
N ASP A 31 -2.44 -4.26 -6.78
CA ASP A 31 -3.20 -5.07 -7.74
C ASP A 31 -4.56 -5.49 -7.17
N TRP A 32 -5.17 -4.58 -6.41
CA TRP A 32 -6.48 -4.75 -5.79
C TRP A 32 -7.15 -3.40 -5.53
N LEU A 33 -8.46 -3.44 -5.34
CA LEU A 33 -9.32 -2.30 -5.10
C LEU A 33 -9.89 -2.35 -3.68
N PHE A 34 -9.64 -1.29 -2.92
CA PHE A 34 -10.30 -1.08 -1.64
C PHE A 34 -11.75 -0.65 -1.86
N ARG A 35 -12.68 -1.33 -1.21
CA ARG A 35 -14.12 -1.02 -1.29
C ARG A 35 -14.69 -0.48 0.02
N GLY A 36 -13.91 -0.53 1.10
CA GLY A 36 -14.30 0.01 2.40
C GLY A 36 -14.03 -0.96 3.53
N VAL A 37 -14.65 -0.66 4.67
CA VAL A 37 -14.55 -1.45 5.90
C VAL A 37 -15.96 -1.81 6.35
N ILE A 38 -16.12 -3.03 6.86
CA ILE A 38 -17.35 -3.46 7.52
C ILE A 38 -17.06 -3.85 8.97
N ASP A 39 -17.94 -3.42 9.86
CA ASP A 39 -17.93 -3.76 11.28
C ASP A 39 -19.06 -4.77 11.54
N GLU A 40 -18.70 -5.96 11.99
CA GLU A 40 -19.63 -7.05 12.29
C GLU A 40 -19.44 -7.51 13.75
N PRO A 41 -20.40 -8.24 14.34
CA PRO A 41 -20.25 -8.76 15.71
C PRO A 41 -19.01 -9.64 15.92
N LYS A 42 -18.48 -10.22 14.84
CA LYS A 42 -17.28 -11.07 14.85
C LYS A 42 -15.97 -10.28 14.70
N GLY A 43 -16.06 -8.97 14.50
CA GLY A 43 -14.92 -8.09 14.30
C GLY A 43 -15.05 -7.24 13.05
N ARG A 44 -13.96 -6.54 12.74
CA ARG A 44 -13.86 -5.61 11.62
C ARG A 44 -13.09 -6.22 10.48
N PHE A 45 -13.57 -6.00 9.26
CA PHE A 45 -13.01 -6.58 8.04
C PHE A 45 -12.80 -5.52 6.96
N ALA A 46 -11.71 -5.65 6.23
CA ALA A 46 -11.47 -4.89 5.01
C ALA A 46 -12.20 -5.55 3.83
N LEU A 47 -12.88 -4.73 3.02
CA LEU A 47 -13.55 -5.16 1.79
C LEU A 47 -12.65 -4.89 0.60
N ILE A 48 -12.15 -5.95 -0.03
CA ILE A 48 -11.17 -5.85 -1.12
C ILE A 48 -11.61 -6.71 -2.29
N ALA A 49 -11.53 -6.16 -3.50
CA ALA A 49 -11.69 -6.90 -4.74
C ALA A 49 -10.35 -6.92 -5.49
N LYS A 50 -10.04 -8.01 -6.20
CA LYS A 50 -8.80 -8.08 -7.01
C LYS A 50 -8.79 -7.05 -8.14
N ASP A 51 -9.96 -6.78 -8.72
CA ASP A 51 -10.15 -5.82 -9.82
C ASP A 51 -11.64 -5.39 -9.86
N ALA A 52 -12.01 -4.59 -10.86
CA ALA A 52 -13.36 -4.05 -10.97
C ALA A 52 -14.45 -5.11 -11.29
N ALA A 53 -14.07 -6.22 -11.94
CA ALA A 53 -14.97 -7.31 -12.29
C ALA A 53 -14.97 -8.44 -11.24
N SER A 54 -13.94 -8.50 -10.39
CA SER A 54 -13.85 -9.49 -9.32
C SER A 54 -14.82 -9.25 -8.16
N PRO A 55 -15.30 -10.32 -7.50
CA PRO A 55 -16.14 -10.19 -6.30
C PRO A 55 -15.36 -9.52 -5.16
N VAL A 56 -16.09 -8.80 -4.32
CA VAL A 56 -15.56 -8.20 -3.09
C VAL A 56 -15.45 -9.27 -2.02
N LEU A 57 -14.26 -9.44 -1.46
CA LEU A 57 -13.95 -10.39 -0.39
C LEU A 57 -13.65 -9.66 0.92
N ARG A 58 -13.79 -10.39 2.03
CA ARG A 58 -13.54 -9.89 3.39
C ARG A 58 -12.18 -10.37 3.88
N TYR A 59 -11.36 -9.43 4.36
CA TYR A 59 -10.04 -9.70 4.91
C TYR A 59 -9.99 -9.28 6.38
N PRO A 60 -9.73 -10.21 7.32
CA PRO A 60 -9.50 -9.87 8.71
C PRO A 60 -8.12 -9.24 8.93
N LEU A 61 -7.93 -8.62 10.09
CA LEU A 61 -6.62 -8.16 10.55
C LEU A 61 -5.59 -9.30 10.51
N GLY A 62 -4.39 -9.02 10.00
CA GLY A 62 -3.32 -10.01 9.83
C GLY A 62 -3.46 -10.91 8.59
N ALA A 63 -4.43 -10.64 7.71
CA ALA A 63 -4.55 -11.39 6.46
C ALA A 63 -3.56 -10.91 5.40
N SER A 64 -3.14 -11.84 4.54
CA SER A 64 -2.47 -11.50 3.28
C SER A 64 -3.48 -11.02 2.24
N LEU A 65 -3.20 -9.86 1.66
CA LEU A 65 -3.96 -9.26 0.56
C LEU A 65 -3.58 -9.91 -0.78
N PRO A 66 -4.37 -9.71 -1.85
CA PRO A 66 -4.15 -10.36 -3.15
C PRO A 66 -2.76 -10.13 -3.76
N GLY A 67 -2.11 -8.99 -3.47
CA GLY A 67 -0.78 -8.65 -3.96
C GLY A 67 0.37 -9.13 -3.06
N GLY A 68 0.08 -9.94 -2.04
CA GLY A 68 1.05 -10.45 -1.08
C GLY A 68 1.37 -9.46 0.05
N GLU A 69 0.62 -8.36 0.17
CA GLU A 69 0.75 -7.41 1.27
C GLU A 69 0.12 -7.97 2.55
N HIS A 70 0.61 -7.58 3.73
CA HIS A 70 0.06 -8.01 5.01
C HIS A 70 -0.76 -6.89 5.64
N LEU A 71 -2.01 -7.20 6.03
CA LEU A 71 -2.94 -6.25 6.59
C LEU A 71 -2.66 -6.00 8.08
N GLU A 72 -2.14 -4.81 8.40
CA GLU A 72 -1.65 -4.44 9.73
C GLU A 72 -2.70 -3.73 10.58
N GLN A 73 -3.63 -2.99 9.96
CA GLN A 73 -4.64 -2.22 10.68
C GLN A 73 -5.90 -2.02 9.83
N ILE A 74 -7.04 -1.98 10.50
CA ILE A 74 -8.35 -1.69 9.89
C ILE A 74 -9.07 -0.63 10.73
N ASP A 75 -9.20 0.56 10.17
CA ASP A 75 -9.86 1.71 10.79
C ASP A 75 -11.13 2.09 10.06
N VAL A 76 -11.91 2.98 10.66
CA VAL A 76 -13.12 3.53 10.04
C VAL A 76 -12.79 4.27 8.74
N GLN A 77 -11.60 4.86 8.64
CA GLN A 77 -11.18 5.68 7.50
C GLN A 77 -10.41 4.89 6.43
N GLY A 78 -10.02 3.64 6.69
CA GLY A 78 -9.20 2.87 5.76
C GLY A 78 -8.41 1.73 6.39
N ILE A 79 -7.32 1.35 5.72
CA ILE A 79 -6.46 0.24 6.11
C ILE A 79 -4.99 0.62 6.06
N ARG A 80 -4.17 -0.07 6.85
CA ARG A 80 -2.70 -0.04 6.78
C ARG A 80 -2.20 -1.43 6.42
N PHE A 81 -1.24 -1.51 5.51
CA PHE A 81 -0.60 -2.77 5.11
C PHE A 81 0.91 -2.60 4.89
N SER A 82 1.63 -3.72 4.94
CA SER A 82 3.07 -3.82 4.67
C SER A 82 3.33 -4.71 3.45
N LEU A 83 4.43 -4.48 2.73
CA LEU A 83 4.83 -5.31 1.59
C LEU A 83 5.72 -6.45 2.10
N SER A 84 5.49 -7.68 1.64
CA SER A 84 6.32 -8.83 2.03
C SER A 84 7.74 -8.81 1.46
N GLU A 85 8.04 -7.97 0.46
CA GLU A 85 9.36 -7.83 -0.17
C GLU A 85 10.24 -6.71 0.41
N ASP A 86 9.80 -6.01 1.47
CA ASP A 86 10.66 -5.10 2.25
C ASP A 86 11.55 -5.95 3.19
N GLY A 87 12.44 -6.74 2.57
CA GLY A 87 13.53 -7.42 3.27
C GLY A 87 14.45 -6.39 3.91
N GLU A 88 14.53 -6.43 5.24
CA GLU A 88 15.45 -5.65 6.07
C GLU A 88 15.35 -4.11 5.97
N GLY A 89 14.62 -3.52 6.93
CA GLY A 89 15.12 -2.33 7.61
C GLY A 89 14.70 -0.95 7.10
N ARG A 90 13.57 -0.80 6.41
CA ARG A 90 12.97 0.54 6.21
C ARG A 90 11.51 0.59 6.68
N GLU A 91 11.37 0.93 7.95
CA GLU A 91 10.08 1.25 8.58
C GLU A 91 9.55 2.59 8.05
N PHE A 92 8.98 2.59 6.84
CA PHE A 92 8.21 3.74 6.38
C PHE A 92 6.86 3.74 7.11
N GLU A 93 6.59 4.77 7.93
CA GLU A 93 5.24 5.02 8.44
C GLU A 93 4.33 5.35 7.25
N ARG A 94 3.52 4.39 6.84
CA ARG A 94 2.59 4.49 5.70
C ARG A 94 1.18 4.70 6.26
N LYS A 95 0.70 5.94 6.30
CA LYS A 95 -0.70 6.29 6.60
C LYS A 95 -1.38 6.74 5.31
N LEU A 96 -2.41 6.00 4.88
CA LEU A 96 -3.28 6.41 3.78
C LEU A 96 -4.44 7.21 4.37
N TYR A 97 -4.50 8.50 4.08
CA TYR A 97 -5.69 9.31 4.36
C TYR A 97 -6.66 9.19 3.19
N ALA A 98 -7.91 8.85 3.46
CA ALA A 98 -8.99 9.11 2.51
C ALA A 98 -9.19 10.64 2.43
N PRO A 99 -9.37 11.22 1.23
CA PRO A 99 -9.70 12.64 1.14
C PRO A 99 -11.02 12.91 1.85
N LEU A 100 -11.02 13.92 2.71
CA LEU A 100 -12.25 14.53 3.21
C LEU A 100 -12.89 15.29 2.04
N ASP A 101 -14.19 15.05 1.84
CA ASP A 101 -15.05 15.72 0.86
C ASP A 101 -14.92 17.25 0.92
#